data_AF-A0A6G2B5I5-F1
#
_entry.id   AF-A0A6G2B5I5-F1
#
_cell.length_a   1.000
_cell.length_b   1.000
_cell.length_c   1.000
_cell.angle_alpha   90.00
_cell.angle_beta   90.00
_cell.angle_gamma   90.00
#
_symmetry.space_group_name_H-M   'P 1'
#
loop_
_entity.id
_entity.type
_entity.pdbx_description
1 polymer ?
#
loop_
_entity_poly.entity_id
_entity_poly.type
_entity_poly.pdbx_seq_one_letter_code
_entity_poly.pdbx_strand_id
1 'polypeptide(L)'
;MLVAAWFAGSFIFFVLYFSQIKNLKPLKAVFRSIDAYRMDIFTDSLTLSVVTTDIRVLAFVALGAGFVVSLIIPVAALIKLNEKKENIFGDARFATINDIRESNSFTLDGDEKDGIIVGIKDKKIIRYVGAAFSAMGAGTRAGKGAGIVITNLMKYWWSVIILDPKRECFNITSLIRKVI
;
A
#
# COMPACT_ATOMS: atom_id res chain seq x y z
N MET A 1 -4.49 10.41 13.94
CA MET A 1 -3.70 11.02 15.05
C MET A 1 -2.41 11.67 14.55
N LEU A 2 -1.60 11.01 13.71
CA LEU A 2 -0.37 11.58 13.12
C LEU A 2 -0.58 12.88 12.33
N VAL A 3 -1.66 13.00 11.55
CA VAL A 3 -1.94 14.21 10.74
C VAL A 3 -2.26 15.43 11.61
N ALA A 4 -3.03 15.26 12.69
CA ALA A 4 -3.35 16.35 13.62
C ALA A 4 -2.13 16.80 14.43
N ALA A 5 -1.27 15.86 14.83
CA ALA A 5 0.00 16.15 15.50
C ALA A 5 0.99 16.88 14.55
N TRP A 6 1.00 16.49 13.26
CA TRP A 6 1.80 17.18 12.24
C TRP A 6 1.27 18.60 11.98
N PHE A 7 -0.05 18.77 11.90
CA PHE A 7 -0.67 20.08 11.70
C PHE A 7 -0.42 21.03 12.90
N ALA A 8 -0.58 20.53 14.13
CA ALA A 8 -0.24 21.27 15.34
C ALA A 8 1.27 21.57 15.41
N GLY A 9 2.12 20.62 15.03
CA GLY A 9 3.57 20.79 14.95
C GLY A 9 4.00 21.82 13.92
N SER A 10 3.39 21.83 12.74
CA SER A 10 3.63 22.83 11.68
C SER A 10 3.08 24.20 12.06
N PHE A 11 1.95 24.28 12.76
CA PHE A 11 1.40 25.54 13.27
C PHE A 11 2.25 26.12 14.40
N ILE A 12 2.70 25.27 15.34
CA ILE A 12 3.64 25.64 16.41
C ILE A 12 4.99 26.02 15.80
N PHE A 13 5.49 25.28 14.81
CA PHE A 13 6.69 25.65 14.07
C PHE A 13 6.51 26.96 13.33
N PHE A 14 5.36 27.22 12.69
CA PHE A 14 5.07 28.49 12.03
C PHE A 14 5.06 29.67 13.02
N VAL A 15 4.41 29.51 14.18
CA VAL A 15 4.38 30.51 15.26
C VAL A 15 5.77 30.71 15.88
N LEU A 16 6.53 29.64 16.13
CA LEU A 16 7.88 29.69 16.66
C LEU A 16 8.90 30.21 15.64
N TYR A 17 8.74 29.90 14.35
CA TYR A 17 9.54 30.39 13.23
C TYR A 17 9.34 31.90 13.05
N PHE A 18 8.10 32.38 13.09
CA PHE A 18 7.81 33.82 13.11
C PHE A 18 8.27 34.51 14.41
N SER A 19 8.22 33.81 15.55
CA SER A 19 8.75 34.31 16.83
C SER A 19 10.29 34.38 16.85
N GLN A 20 10.98 33.42 16.21
CA GLN A 20 12.45 33.29 16.17
C GLN A 20 13.15 33.98 14.99
N ILE A 21 12.43 34.40 13.94
CA ILE A 21 12.99 35.10 12.77
C ILE A 21 13.68 36.44 13.12
N LYS A 22 13.58 36.91 14.37
CA LYS A 22 14.26 38.13 14.84
C LYS A 22 15.78 38.16 14.57
N ASN A 23 16.45 37.01 14.36
CA ASN A 23 17.91 36.89 14.24
C ASN A 23 18.51 36.42 12.88
N LEU A 24 17.73 36.16 11.82
CA LEU A 24 18.27 35.78 10.50
C LEU A 24 18.34 36.99 9.55
N LYS A 25 19.53 37.58 9.39
CA LYS A 25 19.78 38.84 8.66
C LYS A 25 19.27 38.91 7.19
N PRO A 26 19.45 37.89 6.33
CA PRO A 26 19.03 38.00 4.92
C PRO A 26 17.50 37.89 4.76
N LEU A 27 16.84 37.07 5.58
CA LEU A 27 15.38 36.94 5.59
C LEU A 27 14.72 38.19 6.18
N LYS A 28 15.34 38.81 7.20
CA LYS A 28 14.86 40.06 7.80
C LYS A 28 14.75 41.20 6.80
N ALA A 29 15.56 41.27 5.75
CA ALA A 29 15.44 42.33 4.74
C ALA A 29 14.22 42.13 3.84
N VAL A 30 13.96 40.88 3.44
CA VAL A 30 12.81 40.49 2.61
C VAL A 30 11.50 40.54 3.40
N PHE A 31 11.51 40.16 4.67
CA PHE A 31 10.33 40.23 5.54
C PHE A 31 10.11 41.63 6.09
N ARG A 32 11.13 42.45 6.36
CA ARG A 32 10.96 43.84 6.80
C ARG A 32 10.41 44.76 5.70
N SER A 33 10.61 44.43 4.43
CA SER A 33 9.94 45.14 3.32
C SER A 33 8.47 44.73 3.16
N ILE A 34 8.07 43.56 3.68
CA ILE A 34 6.68 43.09 3.72
C ILE A 34 5.97 43.56 5.01
N ASP A 35 6.65 43.50 6.16
CA ASP A 35 6.13 43.79 7.50
C ASP A 35 5.95 45.28 7.77
N ALA A 36 6.84 46.16 7.30
CA ALA A 36 6.87 47.53 7.79
C ALA A 36 5.80 48.48 7.22
N TYR A 37 5.07 48.08 6.17
CA TYR A 37 4.10 48.98 5.52
C TYR A 37 2.75 48.35 5.17
N ARG A 38 2.60 47.03 5.33
CA ARG A 38 1.41 46.31 4.83
C ARG A 38 0.71 45.42 5.85
N MET A 39 1.42 44.94 6.88
CA MET A 39 0.83 44.07 7.90
C MET A 39 -0.10 44.85 8.84
N ASP A 40 0.30 46.05 9.30
CA ASP A 40 -0.54 46.89 10.15
C ASP A 40 -1.83 47.30 9.42
N ILE A 41 -1.73 47.69 8.14
CA ILE A 41 -2.89 48.02 7.29
C ILE A 41 -3.80 46.81 7.11
N PHE A 42 -3.24 45.61 6.97
CA PHE A 42 -4.00 44.38 6.83
C PHE A 42 -4.74 44.00 8.13
N THR A 43 -4.08 44.09 9.29
CA THR A 43 -4.71 43.84 10.60
C THR A 43 -5.78 44.87 10.93
N ASP A 44 -5.54 46.12 10.58
CA ASP A 44 -6.51 47.21 10.73
C ASP A 44 -7.71 46.99 9.81
N SER A 45 -7.48 46.52 8.57
CA SER A 45 -8.55 46.18 7.63
C SER A 45 -9.46 45.03 8.10
N LEU A 46 -8.97 44.15 8.98
CA LEU A 46 -9.71 43.03 9.54
C LEU A 46 -10.48 43.38 10.83
N THR A 47 -9.98 44.35 11.61
CA THR A 47 -10.43 44.58 13.00
C THR A 47 -11.17 45.91 13.22
N LEU A 48 -10.80 46.98 12.51
CA LEU A 48 -11.34 48.32 12.76
C LEU A 48 -12.72 48.50 12.12
N SER A 49 -13.71 48.96 12.90
CA SER A 49 -15.11 49.19 12.49
C SER A 49 -15.31 50.28 11.43
N VAL A 50 -14.29 51.13 11.23
CA VAL A 50 -14.32 52.29 10.31
C VAL A 50 -14.00 51.89 8.85
N VAL A 51 -13.55 50.66 8.62
CA VAL A 51 -13.15 50.17 7.29
C VAL A 51 -14.39 49.73 6.49
N THR A 52 -14.47 50.16 5.23
CA THR A 52 -15.57 49.81 4.32
C THR A 52 -15.64 48.30 4.07
N THR A 53 -16.87 47.78 3.95
CA THR A 53 -17.15 46.33 3.83
C THR A 53 -16.38 45.68 2.68
N ASP A 54 -16.17 46.38 1.57
CA ASP A 54 -15.47 45.86 0.39
C ASP A 54 -13.99 45.54 0.67
N ILE A 55 -13.33 46.36 1.49
CA ILE A 55 -11.92 46.18 1.86
C ILE A 55 -11.76 44.95 2.79
N ARG A 56 -12.73 44.73 3.69
CA ARG A 56 -12.78 43.55 4.57
C ARG A 56 -12.93 42.26 3.78
N VAL A 57 -13.85 42.24 2.81
CA VAL A 57 -14.06 41.08 1.94
C VAL A 57 -12.79 40.77 1.16
N LEU A 58 -12.11 41.78 0.63
CA LEU A 58 -10.83 41.61 -0.06
C LEU A 58 -9.73 41.05 0.85
N ALA A 59 -9.66 41.49 2.12
CA ALA A 59 -8.73 40.96 3.11
C ALA A 59 -8.99 39.48 3.44
N PHE A 60 -10.25 39.08 3.61
CA PHE A 60 -10.61 37.67 3.81
C PHE A 60 -10.34 36.80 2.57
N VAL A 61 -10.57 37.32 1.36
CA VAL A 61 -10.23 36.63 0.11
C VAL A 61 -8.72 36.44 -0.01
N ALA A 62 -7.91 37.45 0.33
CA ALA A 62 -6.46 37.34 0.34
C ALA A 62 -5.95 36.32 1.37
N LEU A 63 -6.56 36.26 2.56
CA LEU A 63 -6.24 35.27 3.58
C LEU A 63 -6.60 33.85 3.11
N GLY A 64 -7.78 33.67 2.52
CA GLY A 64 -8.22 32.40 1.94
C GLY A 64 -7.30 31.94 0.81
N ALA A 65 -6.94 32.83 -0.11
CA ALA A 65 -6.03 32.53 -1.20
C ALA A 65 -4.62 32.15 -0.69
N GLY A 66 -4.09 32.89 0.28
CA GLY A 66 -2.80 32.58 0.91
C GLY A 66 -2.80 31.23 1.63
N PHE A 67 -3.90 30.90 2.33
CA PHE A 67 -4.08 29.61 3.00
C PHE A 67 -4.11 28.44 2.00
N VAL A 68 -4.84 28.59 0.90
CA VAL A 68 -4.89 27.57 -0.16
C VAL A 68 -3.50 27.36 -0.77
N VAL A 69 -2.78 28.44 -1.11
CA VAL A 69 -1.44 28.35 -1.69
C VAL A 69 -0.44 27.69 -0.74
N SER A 70 -0.55 27.99 0.56
CA SER A 70 0.30 27.38 1.59
C SER A 70 0.06 25.87 1.76
N LEU A 71 -1.12 25.35 1.38
CA LEU A 71 -1.42 23.93 1.46
C LEU A 71 -0.94 23.14 0.25
N ILE A 72 -0.73 23.78 -0.90
CA ILE A 72 -0.31 23.11 -2.15
C ILE A 72 1.06 22.44 -1.98
N ILE A 73 2.03 23.16 -1.42
CA ILE A 73 3.41 22.67 -1.24
C ILE A 73 3.49 21.42 -0.33
N PRO A 74 2.91 21.42 0.90
CA PRO A 74 2.94 20.23 1.76
C PRO A 74 2.12 19.07 1.19
N VAL A 75 0.97 19.33 0.55
CA VAL A 75 0.16 18.26 -0.06
C VAL A 75 0.90 17.61 -1.23
N ALA A 76 1.51 18.40 -2.11
CA ALA A 76 2.32 17.88 -3.21
C ALA A 76 3.54 17.08 -2.72
N ALA A 77 4.18 17.54 -1.63
CA ALA A 77 5.27 16.80 -1.01
C ALA A 77 4.78 15.45 -0.45
N LEU A 78 3.64 15.42 0.26
CA LEU A 78 3.07 14.18 0.80
C LEU A 78 2.70 13.18 -0.30
N ILE A 79 2.14 13.64 -1.42
CA ILE A 79 1.82 12.78 -2.56
C ILE A 79 3.10 12.13 -3.09
N LYS A 80 4.16 12.92 -3.32
CA LYS A 80 5.44 12.43 -3.86
C LYS A 80 6.19 11.51 -2.89
N LEU A 81 6.09 11.74 -1.59
CA LEU A 81 6.67 10.86 -0.56
C LEU A 81 5.92 9.52 -0.45
N ASN A 82 4.63 9.50 -0.81
CA ASN A 82 3.80 8.30 -0.77
C ASN A 82 3.74 7.56 -2.11
N GLU A 83 4.41 8.06 -3.14
CA GLU A 83 4.64 7.31 -4.38
C GLU A 83 5.46 6.07 -4.04
N LYS A 84 4.86 4.90 -4.25
CA LYS A 84 5.56 3.63 -4.10
C LYS A 84 6.66 3.59 -5.15
N LYS A 85 7.92 3.54 -4.70
CA LYS A 85 9.04 3.28 -5.60
C LYS A 85 8.81 1.95 -6.31
N GLU A 86 8.62 2.03 -7.62
CA GLU A 86 8.58 0.84 -8.46
C GLU A 86 9.99 0.23 -8.50
N ASN A 87 10.11 -0.98 -7.98
CA ASN A 87 11.37 -1.72 -8.02
C ASN A 87 11.54 -2.32 -9.42
N ILE A 88 12.49 -1.76 -10.16
CA ILE A 88 12.83 -2.15 -11.55
C ILE A 88 13.20 -3.64 -11.70
N PHE A 89 13.71 -4.26 -10.63
CA PHE A 89 14.15 -5.66 -10.63
C PHE A 89 13.09 -6.63 -10.08
N GLY A 90 11.89 -6.13 -9.79
CA GLY A 90 10.88 -6.87 -9.07
C GLY A 90 11.15 -6.91 -7.57
N ASP A 91 10.11 -7.21 -6.80
CA ASP A 91 10.18 -7.36 -5.35
C ASP A 91 9.68 -8.76 -4.96
N ALA A 92 10.33 -9.37 -3.98
CA ALA A 92 9.96 -10.69 -3.47
C ALA A 92 9.17 -10.51 -2.18
N ARG A 93 7.87 -10.80 -2.24
CA ARG A 93 7.00 -10.79 -1.07
C ARG A 93 6.12 -12.02 -1.03
N PHE A 94 5.69 -12.40 0.16
CA PHE A 94 4.64 -13.40 0.30
C PHE A 94 3.36 -12.90 -0.35
N ALA A 95 2.77 -13.75 -1.19
CA ALA A 95 1.49 -13.47 -1.81
C ALA A 95 0.41 -13.33 -0.72
N THR A 96 -0.55 -12.43 -0.93
CA THR A 96 -1.79 -12.21 -0.19
C THR A 96 -2.93 -12.98 -0.89
N ILE A 97 -4.07 -13.18 -0.22
CA ILE A 97 -5.24 -13.80 -0.86
C ILE A 97 -5.67 -13.05 -2.12
N ASN A 98 -5.59 -11.71 -2.11
CA ASN A 98 -5.94 -10.90 -3.27
C ASN A 98 -4.98 -11.16 -4.44
N ASP A 99 -3.67 -11.25 -4.20
CA ASP A 99 -2.71 -11.58 -5.26
C ASP A 99 -3.00 -12.94 -5.91
N ILE A 100 -3.46 -13.92 -5.12
CA ILE A 100 -3.82 -15.24 -5.64
C ILE A 100 -5.07 -15.12 -6.52
N ARG A 101 -6.07 -14.33 -6.11
CA ARG A 101 -7.30 -14.10 -6.91
C ARG A 101 -7.04 -13.32 -8.19
N GLU A 102 -6.12 -12.38 -8.16
CA GLU A 102 -5.72 -11.58 -9.32
C GLU A 102 -4.80 -12.37 -10.26
N SER A 103 -4.17 -13.45 -9.77
CA SER A 103 -3.34 -14.31 -10.60
C SER A 103 -4.19 -15.25 -11.47
N ASN A 104 -3.87 -15.35 -12.76
CA ASN A 104 -4.47 -16.35 -13.65
C ASN A 104 -3.88 -17.76 -13.47
N SER A 105 -2.82 -17.89 -12.66
CA SER A 105 -2.07 -19.13 -12.49
C SER A 105 -2.49 -19.93 -11.25
N PHE A 106 -3.23 -19.32 -10.32
CA PHE A 106 -3.68 -19.98 -9.10
C PHE A 106 -5.17 -19.77 -8.88
N THR A 107 -5.79 -20.74 -8.20
CA THR A 107 -7.20 -20.67 -7.83
C THR A 107 -7.37 -21.03 -6.35
N LEU A 108 -8.30 -20.35 -5.68
CA LEU A 108 -8.67 -20.59 -4.30
C LEU A 108 -9.98 -21.37 -4.26
N ASP A 109 -9.97 -22.53 -3.59
CA ASP A 109 -11.16 -23.40 -3.46
C ASP A 109 -11.84 -23.66 -4.81
N GLY A 110 -11.05 -23.66 -5.89
CA GLY A 110 -11.52 -23.75 -7.27
C GLY A 110 -12.13 -25.11 -7.62
N ASP A 111 -12.71 -25.16 -8.81
CA ASP A 111 -13.32 -26.36 -9.37
C ASP A 111 -12.33 -27.54 -9.29
N GLU A 112 -12.81 -28.68 -8.83
CA GLU A 112 -11.94 -29.80 -8.45
C GLU A 112 -11.15 -30.38 -9.65
N LYS A 113 -11.62 -30.04 -10.85
CA LYS A 113 -11.12 -30.49 -12.16
C LYS A 113 -9.86 -29.77 -12.61
N ASP A 114 -9.52 -28.64 -12.00
CA ASP A 114 -8.45 -27.79 -12.50
C ASP A 114 -7.23 -27.78 -11.57
N GLY A 115 -6.06 -28.03 -12.18
CA GLY A 115 -4.75 -27.84 -11.57
C GLY A 115 -4.38 -28.79 -10.43
N ILE A 116 -3.17 -28.58 -9.91
CA ILE A 116 -2.60 -29.35 -8.80
C ILE A 116 -2.70 -28.56 -7.49
N ILE A 117 -2.98 -29.25 -6.39
CA ILE A 117 -2.96 -28.68 -5.04
C ILE A 117 -1.51 -28.41 -4.65
N VAL A 118 -1.21 -27.15 -4.33
CA VAL A 118 0.15 -26.73 -3.91
C VAL A 118 0.23 -26.39 -2.42
N GLY A 119 -0.89 -26.11 -1.77
CA GLY A 119 -0.91 -25.81 -0.35
C GLY A 119 -2.25 -25.28 0.14
N ILE A 120 -2.24 -24.81 1.39
CA ILE A 120 -3.41 -24.23 2.06
C ILE A 120 -3.02 -22.86 2.58
N LYS A 121 -3.90 -21.88 2.39
CA LYS A 121 -3.76 -20.55 2.98
C LYS A 121 -5.10 -20.03 3.46
N ASP A 122 -5.13 -19.51 4.68
CA ASP A 122 -6.36 -19.00 5.33
C ASP A 122 -7.51 -20.01 5.27
N LYS A 123 -7.20 -21.29 5.51
CA LYS A 123 -8.11 -22.45 5.42
C LYS A 123 -8.66 -22.76 4.03
N LYS A 124 -8.12 -22.13 2.98
CA LYS A 124 -8.47 -22.33 1.58
C LYS A 124 -7.42 -23.15 0.86
N ILE A 125 -7.85 -24.06 -0.01
CA ILE A 125 -6.95 -24.85 -0.84
C ILE A 125 -6.48 -23.97 -2.00
N ILE A 126 -5.17 -23.89 -2.17
CA ILE A 126 -4.55 -23.23 -3.33
C ILE A 126 -4.23 -24.30 -4.36
N ARG A 127 -4.76 -24.10 -5.57
CA ARG A 127 -4.45 -24.91 -6.75
C ARG A 127 -3.62 -24.10 -7.73
N TYR A 128 -2.61 -24.72 -8.31
CA TYR A 128 -1.87 -24.19 -9.44
C TYR A 128 -2.50 -24.71 -10.74
N VAL A 129 -3.02 -23.79 -11.55
CA VAL A 129 -3.71 -24.06 -12.82
C VAL A 129 -2.92 -23.57 -14.03
N GLY A 130 -1.73 -23.01 -13.82
CA GLY A 130 -0.87 -22.53 -14.88
C GLY A 130 -0.24 -23.64 -15.73
N ALA A 131 0.30 -23.26 -16.89
CA ALA A 131 0.91 -24.18 -17.85
C ALA A 131 2.39 -24.53 -17.57
N ALA A 132 3.00 -23.97 -16.52
CA ALA A 132 4.41 -24.21 -16.22
C ALA A 132 4.62 -25.47 -15.38
N PHE A 133 5.86 -25.98 -15.40
CA PHE A 133 6.23 -27.13 -14.56
C PHE A 133 6.39 -26.73 -13.09
N SER A 134 5.89 -27.57 -12.19
CA SER A 134 6.06 -27.41 -10.75
C SER A 134 7.16 -28.32 -10.20
N ALA A 135 8.04 -27.77 -9.36
CA ALA A 135 9.04 -28.54 -8.63
C ALA A 135 8.84 -28.40 -7.11
N MET A 136 9.02 -29.50 -6.37
CA MET A 136 8.89 -29.52 -4.92
C MET A 136 10.20 -29.95 -4.24
N GLY A 137 10.80 -29.01 -3.52
CA GLY A 137 11.91 -29.29 -2.60
C GLY A 137 11.38 -29.64 -1.22
N ALA A 138 11.70 -30.84 -0.72
CA ALA A 138 11.35 -31.25 0.63
C ALA A 138 12.34 -32.31 1.15
N GLY A 139 12.76 -32.15 2.41
CA GLY A 139 13.65 -33.08 3.10
C GLY A 139 13.05 -34.46 3.35
N THR A 140 13.84 -35.39 3.90
CA THR A 140 13.35 -36.70 4.31
C THR A 140 12.33 -36.57 5.45
N ARG A 141 11.25 -37.35 5.40
CA ARG A 141 10.14 -37.32 6.39
C ARG A 141 9.42 -35.97 6.53
N ALA A 142 9.63 -35.01 5.63
CA ALA A 142 8.91 -33.73 5.61
C ALA A 142 7.45 -33.83 5.10
N GLY A 143 6.98 -35.03 4.75
CA GLY A 143 5.61 -35.25 4.32
C GLY A 143 5.32 -34.96 2.84
N LYS A 144 6.34 -34.82 1.96
CA LYS A 144 6.11 -34.58 0.52
C LYS A 144 5.19 -35.60 -0.16
N GLY A 145 5.33 -36.88 0.21
CA GLY A 145 4.49 -37.97 -0.30
C GLY A 145 3.06 -37.85 0.19
N ALA A 146 2.87 -37.83 1.51
CA ALA A 146 1.54 -37.81 2.14
C ALA A 146 0.77 -36.50 1.92
N GLY A 147 1.44 -35.35 2.07
CA GLY A 147 0.79 -34.04 2.06
C GLY A 147 0.51 -33.47 0.68
N ILE A 148 1.30 -33.87 -0.34
CA ILE A 148 1.22 -33.27 -1.68
C ILE A 148 1.00 -34.32 -2.76
N VAL A 149 1.82 -35.37 -2.83
CA VAL A 149 1.71 -36.36 -3.91
C VAL A 149 0.41 -37.15 -3.81
N ILE A 150 0.13 -37.76 -2.66
CA ILE A 150 -1.06 -38.58 -2.44
C ILE A 150 -2.33 -37.71 -2.50
N THR A 151 -2.32 -36.50 -1.93
CA THR A 151 -3.47 -35.58 -1.98
C THR A 151 -3.82 -35.18 -3.42
N ASN A 152 -2.82 -34.88 -4.25
CA ASN A 152 -3.03 -34.64 -5.67
C ASN A 152 -3.53 -35.89 -6.40
N LEU A 153 -2.95 -37.07 -6.16
CA LEU A 153 -3.42 -38.30 -6.80
C LEU A 153 -4.86 -38.66 -6.43
N MET A 154 -5.34 -38.28 -5.24
CA MET A 154 -6.74 -38.51 -4.87
C MET A 154 -7.70 -37.52 -5.53
N LYS A 155 -7.25 -36.29 -5.81
CA LYS A 155 -8.15 -35.20 -6.22
C LYS A 155 -8.00 -34.72 -7.65
N TYR A 156 -6.85 -34.97 -8.27
CA TYR A 156 -6.57 -34.54 -9.62
C TYR A 156 -7.41 -35.35 -10.61
N TRP A 157 -8.22 -34.68 -11.42
CA TRP A 157 -9.21 -35.33 -12.27
C TRP A 157 -8.60 -36.06 -13.47
N TRP A 158 -7.53 -35.52 -14.04
CA TRP A 158 -6.94 -36.04 -15.28
C TRP A 158 -6.00 -37.22 -15.06
N SER A 159 -5.56 -37.84 -16.16
CA SER A 159 -4.61 -38.95 -16.13
C SER A 159 -3.26 -38.54 -15.55
N VAL A 160 -2.66 -39.43 -14.75
CA VAL A 160 -1.35 -39.22 -14.12
C VAL A 160 -0.49 -40.46 -14.34
N ILE A 161 0.77 -40.24 -14.72
CA ILE A 161 1.82 -41.27 -14.68
C ILE A 161 2.74 -40.92 -13.53
N ILE A 162 2.96 -41.87 -12.62
CA ILE A 162 3.81 -41.67 -11.44
C ILE A 162 4.89 -42.75 -11.35
N LEU A 163 6.11 -42.31 -11.02
CA LEU A 163 7.19 -43.20 -10.62
C LEU A 163 7.05 -43.51 -9.13
N ASP A 164 6.59 -44.72 -8.81
CA ASP A 164 6.33 -45.15 -7.43
C ASP A 164 7.18 -46.39 -7.05
N PRO A 165 8.47 -46.20 -6.72
CA PRO A 165 9.36 -47.32 -6.37
C PRO A 165 8.95 -48.02 -5.06
N LYS A 166 8.17 -47.35 -4.21
CA LYS A 166 7.73 -47.89 -2.91
C LYS A 166 6.31 -48.48 -2.94
N ARG A 167 5.57 -48.28 -4.03
CA ARG A 167 4.16 -48.68 -4.19
C ARG A 167 3.18 -48.01 -3.21
N GLU A 168 3.60 -46.97 -2.49
CA GLU A 168 2.75 -46.28 -1.51
C GLU A 168 1.62 -45.52 -2.21
N CYS A 169 1.92 -44.89 -3.34
CA CYS A 169 0.94 -44.12 -4.10
C CYS A 169 -0.11 -45.05 -4.72
N PHE A 170 0.33 -46.17 -5.31
CA PHE A 170 -0.58 -47.15 -5.90
C PHE A 170 -1.50 -47.78 -4.86
N ASN A 171 -0.95 -48.26 -3.74
CA ASN A 171 -1.72 -48.94 -2.71
C ASN A 171 -2.80 -48.05 -2.09
N ILE A 172 -2.53 -46.75 -1.94
CA ILE A 172 -3.46 -45.81 -1.31
C ILE A 172 -4.50 -45.29 -2.31
N THR A 173 -4.09 -44.97 -3.54
CA THR A 173 -4.94 -44.17 -4.45
C THR A 173 -5.60 -44.97 -5.56
N SER A 174 -5.14 -46.20 -5.87
CA SER A 174 -5.64 -46.99 -6.99
C SER A 174 -7.15 -47.24 -6.96
N LEU A 175 -7.71 -47.55 -5.78
CA LEU A 175 -9.15 -47.78 -5.63
C LEU A 175 -9.98 -46.52 -5.92
N ILE A 176 -9.52 -45.37 -5.44
CA ILE A 176 -10.19 -44.08 -5.68
C ILE A 176 -10.11 -43.72 -7.17
N ARG A 177 -8.91 -43.85 -7.77
CA ARG A 177 -8.67 -43.54 -9.19
C ARG A 177 -9.33 -44.52 -10.17
N LYS A 178 -9.92 -45.61 -9.69
CA LYS A 178 -10.76 -46.52 -10.50
C LYS A 178 -12.18 -45.97 -10.68
N VAL A 179 -12.63 -45.13 -9.75
CA VAL A 179 -14.01 -44.63 -9.67
C VAL A 179 -14.14 -43.24 -10.28
N ILE A 180 -13.10 -42.41 -10.15
CA ILE A 180 -12.98 -41.08 -10.76
C ILE A 180 -12.58 -41.22 -12.23
#